data_AF-A0A0M8YKY5-F1
#
_entry.id   AF-A0A0M8YKY5-F1
#
_cell.length_a   1.000
_cell.length_b   1.000
_cell.length_c   1.000
_cell.angle_alpha   90.00
_cell.angle_beta   90.00
_cell.angle_gamma   90.00
#
_symmetry.space_group_name_H-M   'P 1'
#
loop_
_entity.id
_entity.type
_entity.pdbx_description
1 polymer ?
#
loop_
_entity_poly.entity_id
_entity_poly.type
_entity_poly.pdbx_seq_one_letter_code
_entity_poly.pdbx_strand_id
1 'polypeptide(L)'
;MTDASRRTLRTVVQTALALAVLLPAIVDASGVPATLPWVAAALAVAGGTSRVMSLPGVQALLPSWLRVAPDRDDELLALDRDRDGRL
;
A
#
# COMPACT_ATOMS: atom_id res chain seq x y z
N MET A 1 0.01 15.15 -12.13
CA MET A 1 0.65 14.37 -11.05
C MET A 1 1.29 15.36 -10.10
N THR A 2 0.96 15.33 -8.81
CA THR A 2 1.51 16.27 -7.82
C THR A 2 2.92 15.83 -7.40
N ASP A 3 3.90 16.72 -7.55
CA ASP A 3 5.30 16.46 -7.16
C ASP A 3 5.44 16.08 -5.68
N ALA A 4 4.54 16.58 -4.85
CA ALA A 4 4.45 16.26 -3.43
C ALA A 4 4.26 14.76 -3.19
N SER A 5 3.33 14.10 -3.88
CA SER A 5 3.08 12.66 -3.70
C SER A 5 4.28 11.83 -4.15
N ARG A 6 4.96 12.23 -5.23
CA ARG A 6 6.16 11.56 -5.72
C ARG A 6 7.33 11.70 -4.75
N ARG A 7 7.42 12.85 -4.07
CA ARG A 7 8.44 13.12 -3.05
C ARG A 7 8.21 12.29 -1.80
N THR A 8 6.98 12.26 -1.30
CA THR A 8 6.62 11.45 -0.13
C THR A 8 6.85 9.97 -0.38
N LEU A 9 6.45 9.45 -1.55
CA LEU A 9 6.69 8.05 -1.90
C LEU A 9 8.18 7.71 -1.93
N ARG A 10 9.03 8.58 -2.51
CA ARG A 10 10.49 8.38 -2.47
C ARG A 10 11.01 8.33 -1.04
N THR A 11 10.62 9.29 -0.20
CA THR A 11 11.07 9.34 1.19
C THR A 11 10.67 8.08 1.96
N VAL A 12 9.43 7.61 1.80
CA VAL A 12 8.95 6.40 2.47
C VAL A 12 9.72 5.16 2.01
N VAL A 13 9.88 4.98 0.69
CA VAL A 13 10.63 3.84 0.12
C VAL A 13 12.09 3.87 0.58
N GLN A 14 12.70 5.06 0.60
CA GLN A 14 14.09 5.23 0.99
C GLN A 14 14.32 4.94 2.48
N THR A 15 13.41 5.40 3.35
CA THR A 15 13.44 5.09 4.79
C THR A 15 13.21 3.61 5.06
N ALA A 16 12.28 2.97 4.34
CA ALA A 16 12.02 1.54 4.46
C ALA A 16 13.24 0.70 4.04
N LEU A 17 13.90 1.06 2.94
CA LEU A 17 15.15 0.43 2.50
C LEU A 17 16.27 0.62 3.53
N ALA A 18 16.41 1.83 4.09
CA ALA A 18 17.40 2.09 5.13
C ALA A 18 17.18 1.22 6.37
N LEU A 19 15.93 1.08 6.82
CA LEU A 19 15.55 0.19 7.93
C LEU A 19 15.80 -1.28 7.59
N ALA A 20 15.46 -1.72 6.38
CA ALA A 20 15.69 -3.10 5.93
C ALA A 20 17.18 -3.47 5.87
N VAL A 21 18.05 -2.50 5.56
CA VAL A 21 19.52 -2.68 5.55
C VAL A 21 20.13 -2.59 6.95
N LEU A 22 19.53 -1.82 7.87
CA LEU A 22 20.01 -1.69 9.24
C LEU A 22 19.63 -2.90 10.13
N LEU A 23 18.48 -3.52 9.85
CA LEU A 23 17.93 -4.66 10.59
C LEU A 23 18.89 -5.88 10.72
N PRO A 24 19.63 -6.32 9.67
CA PRO A 24 20.57 -7.42 9.74
C PRO A 24 21.64 -7.24 10.82
N ALA A 25 22.18 -6.03 10.99
CA ALA A 25 23.19 -5.74 12.01
C ALA A 25 22.62 -5.86 13.44
N ILE A 26 21.34 -5.54 13.62
CA ILE A 26 20.62 -5.70 14.89
C ILE A 26 20.33 -7.18 15.16
N VAL A 27 19.95 -7.94 14.13
CA VAL A 27 19.69 -9.39 14.24
C VAL A 27 20.97 -10.15 14.58
N ASP A 28 22.08 -9.87 13.89
CA ASP A 28 23.39 -10.47 14.18
C ASP A 28 23.84 -10.21 15.62
N ALA A 29 23.63 -8.98 16.13
CA ALA A 29 23.97 -8.63 17.51
C ALA A 29 23.04 -9.26 18.57
N SER A 30 21.84 -9.72 18.19
CA SER A 30 20.80 -10.21 19.11
C SER A 30 20.82 -11.72 19.38
N GLY A 31 21.58 -12.50 18.60
CA GLY A 31 21.67 -13.96 18.74
C GLY A 31 20.40 -14.73 18.35
N VAL A 32 19.45 -14.08 17.68
CA VAL A 32 18.16 -14.69 17.27
C VAL A 32 18.37 -15.58 16.03
N PRO A 33 17.74 -16.77 15.95
CA PRO A 33 17.80 -17.63 14.77
C PRO A 33 17.34 -16.87 13.51
N ALA A 34 18.23 -16.78 12.51
CA ALA A 34 18.13 -15.86 11.37
C ALA A 34 16.84 -15.97 10.51
N THR A 35 16.09 -17.07 10.62
CA THR A 35 14.88 -17.31 9.83
C THR A 35 13.61 -16.69 10.42
N LEU A 36 13.48 -16.58 11.75
CA LEU A 36 12.33 -15.94 12.40
C LEU A 36 12.21 -14.42 12.14
N PRO A 37 13.28 -13.62 12.30
CA PRO A 37 13.17 -12.17 12.20
C PRO A 37 12.91 -11.71 10.77
N TRP A 38 13.37 -12.44 9.75
CA TRP A 38 13.06 -12.11 8.35
C TRP A 38 11.59 -12.29 8.01
N VAL A 39 10.95 -13.35 8.50
CA VAL A 39 9.50 -13.56 8.33
C VAL A 39 8.72 -12.47 9.05
N ALA A 40 9.10 -12.14 10.29
CA ALA A 40 8.48 -11.06 11.05
C ALA A 40 8.65 -9.68 10.37
N ALA A 41 9.84 -9.39 9.83
CA ALA A 41 10.11 -8.18 9.07
C ALA A 41 9.28 -8.12 7.77
N ALA A 42 9.22 -9.22 7.01
CA ALA A 42 8.42 -9.29 5.78
C ALA A 42 6.92 -9.11 6.07
N LEU A 43 6.39 -9.76 7.12
CA LEU A 43 5.01 -9.58 7.57
C LEU A 43 4.74 -8.16 8.08
N ALA A 44 5.68 -7.55 8.81
CA ALA A 44 5.55 -6.17 9.28
C ALA A 44 5.52 -5.18 8.11
N VAL A 45 6.35 -5.39 7.08
CA VAL A 45 6.34 -4.57 5.85
C VAL A 45 5.05 -4.79 5.06
N ALA A 46 4.61 -6.05 4.87
CA ALA A 46 3.38 -6.37 4.16
C ALA A 46 2.14 -5.79 4.88
N GLY A 47 2.05 -6.00 6.20
CA GLY A 47 0.98 -5.46 7.04
C GLY A 47 1.01 -3.94 7.12
N GLY A 48 2.20 -3.34 7.26
CA GLY A 48 2.38 -1.88 7.26
C GLY A 48 1.93 -1.26 5.94
N THR A 49 2.32 -1.86 4.81
CA THR A 49 1.91 -1.40 3.47
C THR A 49 0.40 -1.53 3.28
N SER A 50 -0.20 -2.68 3.65
CA SER A 50 -1.65 -2.86 3.60
C SER A 50 -2.41 -1.85 4.48
N ARG A 51 -1.89 -1.54 5.67
CA ARG A 51 -2.51 -0.56 6.57
C ARG A 51 -2.45 0.85 5.99
N VAL A 52 -1.30 1.22 5.42
CA VAL A 52 -1.11 2.49 4.72
C VAL A 52 -2.10 2.60 3.55
N MET A 53 -2.26 1.56 2.74
CA MET A 53 -3.23 1.53 1.64
C MET A 53 -4.69 1.62 2.11
N SER A 54 -4.99 1.17 3.34
CA SER A 54 -6.35 1.30 3.91
C SER A 54 -6.67 2.71 4.44
N LEU A 55 -5.69 3.61 4.55
CA LEU A 55 -5.92 4.95 5.08
C LEU A 55 -6.71 5.80 4.06
N PRO A 56 -7.81 6.46 4.48
CA PRO A 56 -8.62 7.28 3.58
C PRO A 56 -7.83 8.46 2.96
N GLY A 57 -6.83 8.98 3.69
CA GLY A 57 -5.92 10.00 3.15
C GLY A 57 -5.00 9.48 2.04
N VAL A 58 -4.63 8.20 2.06
CA VAL A 58 -3.83 7.56 0.99
C VAL A 58 -4.70 7.30 -0.23
N GLN A 59 -5.93 6.81 -0.03
CA GLN A 59 -6.91 6.65 -1.10
C GLN A 59 -7.24 7.99 -1.78
N ALA A 60 -7.34 9.10 -1.02
CA ALA A 60 -7.59 10.43 -1.59
C ALA A 60 -6.43 10.95 -2.46
N LEU A 61 -5.19 10.56 -2.13
CA LEU A 61 -3.97 10.95 -2.85
C LEU A 61 -3.60 10.00 -4.00
N LEU A 62 -4.18 8.80 -4.02
CA LEU A 62 -3.90 7.81 -5.06
C LEU A 62 -4.55 8.18 -6.40
N PRO A 63 -3.84 7.97 -7.52
CA PRO A 63 -4.41 8.14 -8.86
C PRO A 63 -5.67 7.27 -9.03
N SER A 64 -6.61 7.70 -9.87
CA SER A 64 -7.87 6.98 -10.10
C SER A 64 -7.69 5.49 -10.43
N TRP A 65 -6.58 5.11 -11.07
CA TRP A 65 -6.23 3.72 -11.40
C TRP A 65 -5.74 2.85 -10.23
N LEU A 66 -5.41 3.44 -9.08
CA LEU A 66 -5.01 2.71 -7.87
C LEU A 66 -6.01 2.86 -6.71
N ARG A 67 -7.04 3.70 -6.89
CA ARG A 67 -8.11 3.83 -5.92
C ARG A 67 -9.02 2.60 -5.97
N VAL A 68 -9.30 2.04 -4.80
CA VAL A 68 -10.40 1.08 -4.62
C VAL A 68 -11.66 1.93 -4.59
N ALA A 69 -12.34 2.07 -5.73
CA ALA A 69 -13.40 3.06 -5.92
C ALA A 69 -14.79 2.39 -6.07
N PRO A 70 -15.81 2.84 -5.30
CA PRO A 70 -17.23 2.55 -5.53
C PRO A 70 -17.78 3.18 -6.83
N ASP A 71 -17.08 4.17 -7.39
CA ASP A 71 -17.47 4.92 -8.60
C ASP A 71 -17.64 4.02 -9.85
N ARG A 72 -16.84 2.94 -9.93
CA ARG A 72 -16.96 1.95 -11.00
C ARG A 72 -18.20 1.07 -10.83
N ASP A 73 -18.57 0.77 -9.58
CA ASP A 73 -19.77 -0.01 -9.28
C ASP A 73 -21.03 0.83 -9.54
N ASP A 74 -21.01 2.13 -9.22
CA ASP A 74 -22.09 3.06 -9.56
C ASP A 74 -22.27 3.23 -11.08
N GLU A 75 -21.15 3.31 -11.84
CA GLU A 75 -21.17 3.33 -13.30
C GLU A 75 -21.71 2.00 -13.88
N LEU A 76 -21.30 0.86 -13.33
CA LEU A 76 -21.79 -0.47 -13.73
C LEU A 76 -23.28 -0.65 -13.40
N LEU A 77 -23.74 -0.18 -12.25
CA LEU A 77 -25.15 -0.20 -11.85
C LEU A 77 -26.01 0.73 -12.72
N ALA A 78 -25.47 1.87 -13.14
CA ALA A 78 -26.14 2.76 -14.09
C ALA A 78 -26.27 2.11 -15.48
N LEU A 79 -25.25 1.39 -15.94
CA LEU A 79 -25.25 0.63 -17.19
C LEU A 79 -26.17 -0.60 -17.16
N ASP A 80 -26.37 -1.20 -15.98
CA ASP A 80 -27.33 -2.31 -15.80
C ASP A 80 -28.78 -1.80 -15.84
N ARG A 81 -29.05 -0.67 -15.18
CA ARG A 81 -30.36 -0.03 -15.16
C ARG A 81 -30.82 0.48 -16.54
N ASP A 82 -29.92 1.00 -17.39
CA ASP A 82 -30.25 1.39 -18.77
C ASP A 82 -30.53 0.17 -19.67
N ARG A 83 -29.92 -0.99 -19.36
CA ARG A 83 -30.10 -2.23 -20.11
C ARG A 83 -31.46 -2.87 -19.83
N ASP A 84 -31.92 -2.83 -18.58
CA ASP A 84 -33.23 -3.35 -18.16
C ASP A 84 -34.39 -2.43 -18.58
N GLY A 85 -34.13 -1.14 -18.83
CA GLY A 85 -35.14 -0.16 -19.27
C GLY A 85 -35.38 -0.08 -20.77
N ARG A 86 -34.66 -0.86 -21.60
CA ARG A 86 -34.78 -0.86 -23.08
C ARG A 86 -35.41 -2.15 -23.66
N LEU A 87 -36.25 -2.84 -22.90
CA LEU A 87 -37.16 -3.88 -23.39
C LEU A 87 -38.61 -3.46 -23.14
#